data_AF-W1NNX7-F1
#
_entry.id   AF-W1NNX7-F1
#
_cell.length_a   1.000
_cell.length_b   1.000
_cell.length_c   1.000
_cell.angle_alpha   90.00
_cell.angle_beta   90.00
_cell.angle_gamma   90.00
#
_symmetry.space_group_name_H-M   'P 1'
#
loop_
_entity.id
_entity.type
_entity.pdbx_description
1 polymer ?
#
loop_
_entity_poly.entity_id
_entity_poly.type
_entity_poly.pdbx_seq_one_letter_code
_entity_poly.pdbx_strand_id
1 'polypeptide(L)'
;IYQNFKGTVSYFFEELSGDHTQSEVSSHAIGGYIGSQIPPGCPGPSQLNPSTRSFKIVTECPLIVMFLFQLYGRYVQTNIPVLLPLMVSAISIPGPQNVSPNWRNHFVDLKGAQVKTVSFLTYLLRSFAEYIRPHEESISKSIVNLLVTCPDSVSIRKELLVATRHVLSTDFRRGLYPLIDTLLEE
;
A
#
# COMPACT_ATOMS: atom_id res chain seq x y z
N ILE A 1 -8.01 2.57 -7.99
CA ILE A 1 -6.98 1.78 -7.27
C ILE A 1 -6.57 2.49 -5.98
N TYR A 2 -5.99 3.69 -6.02
CA TYR A 2 -5.60 4.41 -4.79
C TYR A 2 -6.74 4.67 -3.79
N GLN A 3 -7.97 4.93 -4.24
CA GLN A 3 -9.14 5.05 -3.35
C GLN A 3 -9.40 3.79 -2.51
N ASN A 4 -9.13 2.61 -3.08
CA ASN A 4 -9.34 1.32 -2.40
C ASN A 4 -8.08 0.83 -1.65
N PHE A 5 -6.97 1.58 -1.70
CA PHE A 5 -5.70 1.14 -1.16
C PHE A 5 -5.77 0.94 0.36
N LYS A 6 -6.35 1.90 1.08
CA LYS A 6 -6.57 1.78 2.53
C LYS A 6 -7.43 0.57 2.89
N GLY A 7 -8.56 0.38 2.18
CA GLY A 7 -9.44 -0.78 2.41
C GLY A 7 -8.75 -2.12 2.12
N THR A 8 -7.82 -2.14 1.16
CA THR A 8 -7.01 -3.33 0.88
C THR A 8 -6.08 -3.65 2.04
N VAL A 9 -5.39 -2.64 2.61
CA VAL A 9 -4.52 -2.84 3.78
C VAL A 9 -5.33 -3.34 4.98
N SER A 10 -6.45 -2.71 5.31
CA SER A 10 -7.33 -3.15 6.40
C SER A 10 -7.83 -4.58 6.21
N TYR A 11 -8.26 -4.97 5.00
CA TYR A 11 -8.71 -6.33 4.74
C TYR A 11 -7.65 -7.39 5.06
N PHE A 12 -6.41 -7.19 4.60
CA PHE A 12 -5.34 -8.19 4.80
C PHE A 12 -4.76 -8.20 6.21
N PHE A 13 -4.73 -7.05 6.88
CA PHE A 13 -4.02 -6.93 8.16
C PHE A 13 -4.93 -6.74 9.38
N GLU A 14 -6.19 -6.35 9.21
CA GLU A 14 -7.16 -6.19 10.31
C GLU A 14 -8.26 -7.26 10.25
N GLU A 15 -8.83 -7.54 9.08
CA GLU A 15 -9.97 -8.46 8.94
C GLU A 15 -9.56 -9.95 9.00
N LEU A 16 -8.32 -10.29 8.63
CA LEU A 16 -7.72 -11.63 8.79
C LEU A 16 -6.87 -11.80 10.06
N SER A 17 -6.64 -10.72 10.82
CA SER A 17 -6.10 -10.75 12.19
C SER A 17 -7.22 -10.89 13.23
N GLY A 18 -8.46 -10.62 12.83
CA GLY A 18 -9.65 -11.04 13.55
C GLY A 18 -9.73 -12.56 13.53
N ASP A 19 -9.44 -13.14 14.68
CA ASP A 19 -9.66 -14.53 15.03
C ASP A 19 -10.91 -15.07 14.33
N HIS A 20 -10.76 -16.10 13.49
CA HIS A 20 -11.87 -16.99 13.18
C HIS A 20 -12.15 -17.83 14.43
N THR A 21 -12.53 -17.19 15.54
CA THR A 21 -13.32 -17.85 16.56
C THR A 21 -14.65 -18.15 15.90
N GLN A 22 -14.88 -19.42 15.59
CA GLN A 22 -16.17 -19.95 15.20
C GLN A 22 -17.22 -19.46 16.22
N SER A 23 -17.96 -18.41 15.85
CA SER A 23 -19.24 -18.14 16.49
C SER A 23 -20.25 -19.07 15.83
N GLU A 24 -20.43 -20.24 16.44
CA GLU A 24 -21.57 -21.11 16.19
C GLU A 24 -22.85 -20.32 16.47
N VAL A 25 -23.44 -19.72 15.44
CA VAL A 25 -24.80 -19.18 15.51
C VAL A 25 -25.74 -20.37 15.51
N SER A 26 -26.15 -20.80 16.71
CA SER A 26 -27.25 -21.74 16.91
C SER A 26 -28.51 -21.17 16.28
N SER A 27 -28.94 -21.73 15.15
CA SER A 27 -30.25 -21.49 14.56
C SER A 27 -31.08 -22.76 14.66
N HIS A 28 -31.98 -22.77 15.64
CA HIS A 28 -33.09 -23.71 15.72
C HIS A 28 -33.94 -23.63 14.45
N ALA A 29 -34.00 -24.70 13.66
CA ALA A 29 -35.16 -25.03 12.84
C ALA A 29 -35.18 -26.53 12.51
N ILE A 30 -36.35 -27.13 12.70
CA ILE A 30 -36.68 -28.55 12.66
C ILE A 30 -36.85 -29.03 11.21
N GLY A 31 -36.33 -30.23 10.88
CA GLY A 31 -36.89 -31.05 9.78
C GLY A 31 -35.90 -31.88 8.96
N GLY A 32 -35.70 -33.15 9.35
CA GLY A 32 -35.85 -34.30 8.45
C GLY A 32 -34.75 -34.71 7.45
N TYR A 33 -34.02 -35.77 7.86
CA TYR A 33 -33.64 -36.97 7.09
C TYR A 33 -32.49 -36.99 6.06
N ILE A 34 -31.69 -38.06 6.26
CA ILE A 34 -30.79 -38.86 5.40
C ILE A 34 -29.37 -38.33 5.17
N GLY A 35 -28.43 -39.07 5.77
CA GLY A 35 -27.01 -38.78 5.75
C GLY A 35 -26.31 -39.09 4.42
N SER A 36 -25.26 -38.30 4.19
CA SER A 36 -24.04 -38.78 3.56
C SER A 36 -22.88 -38.24 4.39
N GLN A 37 -22.01 -39.14 4.82
CA GLN A 37 -20.76 -38.78 5.51
C GLN A 37 -19.84 -38.13 4.46
N ILE A 38 -19.53 -36.85 4.63
CA ILE A 38 -18.50 -36.15 3.87
C ILE A 38 -17.19 -36.25 4.67
N PRO A 39 -16.06 -36.67 4.06
CA PRO A 39 -14.78 -36.82 4.75
C PRO A 39 -14.20 -35.44 5.16
N PRO A 40 -13.35 -35.39 6.20
CA PRO A 40 -12.75 -34.15 6.68
C PRO A 40 -11.66 -33.71 5.70
N GLY A 41 -12.01 -32.84 4.74
CA GLY A 41 -11.03 -32.38 3.75
C GLY A 41 -11.54 -31.47 2.65
N CYS A 42 -12.70 -30.83 2.79
CA CYS A 42 -13.20 -29.90 1.78
C CYS A 42 -13.07 -28.46 2.29
N PRO A 43 -12.24 -27.60 1.66
CA PRO A 43 -12.25 -26.17 1.92
C PRO A 43 -13.64 -25.64 1.55
N GLY A 44 -14.30 -24.96 2.49
CA GLY A 44 -15.52 -24.20 2.21
C GLY A 44 -15.28 -23.17 1.08
N PRO A 45 -16.35 -22.56 0.53
CA PRO A 45 -16.26 -21.75 -0.67
C PRO A 45 -15.21 -20.66 -0.47
N SER A 46 -14.07 -20.81 -1.17
CA SER A 46 -13.02 -19.81 -1.23
C SER A 46 -13.70 -18.52 -1.69
N GLN A 47 -13.90 -17.58 -0.76
CA GLN A 47 -14.37 -16.25 -1.10
C GLN A 47 -13.24 -15.62 -1.92
N LEU A 48 -13.32 -15.77 -3.24
CA LEU A 48 -12.29 -15.32 -4.16
C LEU A 48 -12.20 -13.81 -4.02
N ASN A 49 -11.11 -13.36 -3.42
CA ASN A 49 -10.86 -11.95 -3.21
C ASN A 49 -10.83 -11.25 -4.58
N PRO A 50 -11.67 -10.23 -4.83
CA PRO A 50 -11.69 -9.55 -6.13
C PRO A 50 -10.29 -9.03 -6.48
N SER A 51 -9.87 -9.22 -7.73
CA SER A 51 -8.50 -8.90 -8.18
C SER A 51 -8.09 -7.46 -7.85
N THR A 52 -9.06 -6.53 -7.78
CA THR A 52 -8.90 -5.13 -7.39
C THR A 52 -8.37 -4.89 -5.97
N ARG A 53 -8.31 -5.94 -5.14
CA ARG A 53 -7.71 -5.93 -3.80
C ARG A 53 -6.31 -6.57 -3.78
N SER A 54 -5.70 -7.01 -4.88
CA SER A 54 -4.35 -7.58 -4.81
C SER A 54 -3.27 -6.49 -4.71
N PHE A 55 -2.35 -6.58 -3.75
CA PHE A 55 -1.18 -5.69 -3.66
C PHE A 55 -0.33 -5.70 -4.95
N LYS A 56 -0.33 -6.83 -5.69
CA LYS A 56 0.30 -6.92 -7.02
C LYS A 56 -0.31 -5.98 -8.05
N ILE A 57 -1.62 -5.71 -7.98
CA ILE A 57 -2.25 -4.70 -8.85
C ILE A 57 -1.85 -3.29 -8.41
N VAL A 58 -1.67 -3.05 -7.11
CA VAL A 58 -1.22 -1.74 -6.65
C VAL A 58 0.25 -1.48 -7.05
N THR A 59 1.12 -2.49 -7.01
CA THR A 59 2.51 -2.33 -7.47
C THR A 59 2.62 -1.97 -8.95
N GLU A 60 1.63 -2.34 -9.77
CA GLU A 60 1.56 -1.97 -11.20
C GLU A 60 0.83 -0.63 -11.44
N CYS A 61 0.13 -0.10 -10.44
CA CYS A 61 -0.67 1.11 -10.57
C CYS A 61 0.13 2.35 -10.99
N PRO A 62 1.33 2.64 -10.43
CA PRO A 62 2.13 3.77 -10.88
C PRO A 62 2.49 3.70 -12.38
N LEU A 63 2.84 2.51 -12.90
CA LEU A 63 3.18 2.31 -14.31
C LEU A 63 1.96 2.50 -15.23
N ILE A 64 0.80 1.99 -14.82
CA ILE A 64 -0.46 2.20 -15.56
C ILE A 64 -0.82 3.69 -15.61
N VAL A 65 -0.68 4.40 -14.49
CA VAL A 65 -0.92 5.85 -14.44
C VAL A 65 0.07 6.61 -15.33
N MET A 66 1.35 6.24 -15.31
CA MET A 66 2.34 6.82 -16.24
C MET A 66 1.96 6.61 -17.70
N PHE A 67 1.56 5.39 -18.06
CA PHE A 67 1.14 5.07 -19.41
C PHE A 67 -0.11 5.85 -19.84
N LEU A 68 -1.11 5.98 -18.96
CA LEU A 68 -2.31 6.78 -19.21
C LEU A 68 -1.97 8.27 -19.38
N PHE A 69 -1.02 8.80 -18.60
CA PHE A 69 -0.56 10.18 -18.74
C PHE A 69 0.21 10.41 -20.05
N GLN A 70 0.96 9.40 -20.52
CA GLN A 70 1.64 9.44 -21.82
C GLN A 70 0.62 9.42 -22.98
N LEU A 71 -0.44 8.61 -22.91
CA LEU A 71 -1.47 8.54 -23.95
C LEU A 71 -2.42 9.75 -23.94
N TYR A 72 -2.76 10.24 -22.76
CA TYR A 72 -3.83 11.21 -22.54
C TYR A 72 -3.36 12.42 -21.74
N GLY A 73 -2.25 13.04 -22.19
CA GLY A 73 -1.60 14.18 -21.51
C GLY A 73 -2.52 15.33 -21.12
N ARG A 74 -3.60 15.57 -21.88
CA ARG A 74 -4.61 16.61 -21.59
C ARG A 74 -5.35 16.39 -20.26
N TYR A 75 -5.51 15.13 -19.84
CA TYR A 75 -6.25 14.78 -18.64
C TYR A 75 -5.39 14.81 -17.37
N VAL A 76 -4.06 14.94 -17.51
CA VAL A 76 -3.14 14.96 -16.37
C VAL A 76 -3.47 16.12 -15.44
N GLN A 77 -3.60 17.34 -15.96
CA GLN A 77 -3.84 18.54 -15.16
C GLN A 77 -5.15 18.48 -14.35
N THR A 78 -6.20 17.85 -14.90
CA THR A 78 -7.50 17.72 -14.21
C THR A 78 -7.49 16.61 -13.16
N ASN A 79 -6.71 15.55 -13.36
CA ASN A 79 -6.70 14.38 -12.47
C ASN A 79 -5.65 14.47 -11.35
N ILE A 80 -4.52 15.16 -11.58
CA ILE A 80 -3.45 15.30 -10.57
C ILE A 80 -3.96 15.84 -9.22
N PRO A 81 -4.79 16.90 -9.15
CA PRO A 81 -5.29 17.42 -7.87
C PRO A 81 -6.12 16.40 -7.07
N VAL A 82 -6.77 15.45 -7.75
CA VAL A 82 -7.56 14.40 -7.12
C VAL A 82 -6.70 13.18 -6.77
N LEU A 83 -5.76 12.84 -7.64
CA LEU A 83 -4.94 11.63 -7.54
C LEU A 83 -3.82 11.76 -6.51
N LEU A 84 -3.19 12.93 -6.43
CA LEU A 84 -2.02 13.16 -5.60
C LEU A 84 -2.34 12.98 -4.10
N PRO A 85 -3.42 13.53 -3.52
CA PRO A 85 -3.75 13.27 -2.11
C PRO A 85 -3.99 11.78 -1.82
N LEU A 86 -4.51 11.02 -2.79
CA LEU A 86 -4.72 9.58 -2.65
C LEU A 86 -3.39 8.80 -2.63
N MET A 87 -2.42 9.21 -3.44
CA MET A 87 -1.06 8.65 -3.42
C MET A 87 -0.35 8.95 -2.11
N VAL A 88 -0.44 10.19 -1.63
CA VAL A 88 0.13 10.63 -0.35
C VAL A 88 -0.49 9.86 0.82
N SER A 89 -1.81 9.70 0.82
CA SER A 89 -2.52 8.86 1.80
C SER A 89 -2.04 7.41 1.74
N ALA A 90 -1.87 6.84 0.55
CA ALA A 90 -1.41 5.46 0.38
C ALA A 90 0.00 5.21 0.94
N ILE A 91 0.97 6.09 0.66
CA ILE A 91 2.33 5.95 1.19
C ILE A 91 2.41 6.17 2.71
N SER A 92 1.46 6.91 3.27
CA SER A 92 1.41 7.23 4.69
C SER A 92 0.86 6.10 5.57
N ILE A 93 0.31 5.03 4.99
CA ILE A 93 -0.30 3.96 5.76
C ILE A 93 0.78 3.20 6.55
N PRO A 94 0.72 3.22 7.89
CA PRO A 94 1.60 2.40 8.71
C PRO A 94 1.14 0.95 8.56
N GLY A 95 2.01 0.10 8.02
CA GLY A 95 1.79 -1.35 8.03
C GLY A 95 1.82 -1.89 9.47
N PRO A 96 1.34 -3.12 9.71
CA PRO A 96 1.37 -3.71 11.05
C PRO A 96 2.80 -3.87 11.57
N GLN A 97 3.02 -3.57 12.84
CA GLN A 97 4.35 -3.65 13.48
C GLN A 97 4.81 -5.10 13.65
N ASN A 98 3.89 -6.01 14.00
CA ASN A 98 4.15 -7.43 14.15
C ASN A 98 3.47 -8.20 13.02
N VAL A 99 4.25 -8.58 12.02
CA VAL A 99 3.76 -9.37 10.88
C VAL A 99 3.96 -10.85 11.17
N SER A 100 2.87 -11.60 11.29
CA SER A 100 2.93 -13.06 11.35
C SER A 100 3.67 -13.63 10.13
N PRO A 101 4.42 -14.74 10.25
CA PRO A 101 5.18 -15.33 9.14
C PRO A 101 4.37 -15.53 7.86
N ASN A 102 3.07 -15.82 7.98
CA ASN A 102 2.15 -16.06 6.87
C ASN A 102 1.85 -14.77 6.07
N TRP A 103 1.95 -13.60 6.70
CA TRP A 103 1.65 -12.30 6.11
C TRP A 103 2.89 -11.52 5.68
N ARG A 104 4.09 -12.07 5.88
CA ARG A 104 5.37 -11.41 5.55
C ARG A 104 5.45 -11.00 4.08
N ASN A 105 5.03 -11.88 3.16
CA ASN A 105 5.04 -11.58 1.73
C ASN A 105 4.10 -10.43 1.37
N HIS A 106 2.91 -10.37 1.99
CA HIS A 106 1.96 -9.28 1.79
C HIS A 106 2.49 -7.95 2.33
N PHE A 107 3.22 -7.98 3.45
CA PHE A 107 3.90 -6.79 3.97
C PHE A 107 5.02 -6.31 3.04
N VAL A 108 5.80 -7.23 2.48
CA VAL A 108 6.82 -6.91 1.46
C VAL A 108 6.15 -6.28 0.23
N ASP A 109 5.04 -6.84 -0.24
CA ASP A 109 4.29 -6.30 -1.39
C ASP A 109 3.71 -4.90 -1.08
N LEU A 110 3.17 -4.69 0.13
CA LEU A 110 2.72 -3.37 0.59
C LEU A 110 3.87 -2.36 0.54
N LYS A 111 5.02 -2.70 1.12
CA LYS A 111 6.19 -1.81 1.14
C LYS A 111 6.70 -1.53 -0.26
N GLY A 112 6.75 -2.53 -1.13
CA GLY A 112 7.08 -2.37 -2.54
C GLY A 112 6.12 -1.41 -3.26
N ALA A 113 4.81 -1.53 -3.03
CA ALA A 113 3.82 -0.64 -3.61
C ALA A 113 3.97 0.81 -3.12
N GLN A 114 4.23 1.00 -1.82
CA GLN A 114 4.49 2.32 -1.24
C GLN A 114 5.74 2.95 -1.85
N VAL A 115 6.85 2.20 -1.94
CA VAL A 115 8.11 2.67 -2.54
C VAL A 115 7.94 3.06 -4.01
N LYS A 116 7.27 2.23 -4.82
CA LYS A 116 6.96 2.57 -6.22
C LYS A 116 6.08 3.83 -6.34
N THR A 117 5.15 4.01 -5.42
CA THR A 117 4.30 5.21 -5.36
C THR A 117 5.13 6.45 -5.02
N VAL A 118 6.07 6.35 -4.07
CA VAL A 118 7.03 7.43 -3.78
C VAL A 118 7.88 7.74 -5.02
N SER A 119 8.44 6.73 -5.69
CA SER A 119 9.19 6.92 -6.94
C SER A 119 8.38 7.71 -7.97
N PHE A 120 7.09 7.39 -8.13
CA PHE A 120 6.21 8.12 -9.02
C PHE A 120 5.92 9.55 -8.55
N LEU A 121 5.70 9.77 -7.25
CA LEU A 121 5.57 11.13 -6.70
C LEU A 121 6.83 11.96 -6.96
N THR A 122 8.03 11.37 -6.84
CA THR A 122 9.29 12.07 -7.16
C THR A 122 9.42 12.41 -8.64
N TYR A 123 8.86 11.59 -9.53
CA TYR A 123 8.77 11.94 -10.95
C TYR A 123 7.84 13.13 -11.17
N LEU A 124 6.70 13.17 -10.48
CA LEU A 124 5.74 14.27 -10.59
C LEU A 124 6.28 15.60 -10.04
N LEU A 125 7.23 15.58 -9.09
CA LEU A 125 7.90 16.77 -8.56
C LEU A 125 8.47 17.67 -9.66
N ARG A 126 8.92 17.08 -10.78
CA ARG A 126 9.56 17.83 -11.87
C ARG A 126 8.57 18.70 -12.67
N SER A 127 7.30 18.29 -12.76
CA SER A 127 6.31 18.93 -13.64
C SER A 127 5.11 19.51 -12.89
N PHE A 128 4.88 19.07 -11.64
CA PHE A 128 3.69 19.38 -10.85
C PHE A 128 4.04 19.79 -9.41
N ALA A 129 5.21 20.42 -9.21
CA ALA A 129 5.71 20.84 -7.90
C ALA A 129 4.69 21.63 -7.08
N GLU A 130 3.93 22.53 -7.71
CA GLU A 130 2.90 23.34 -7.05
C GLU A 130 1.80 22.51 -6.39
N TYR A 131 1.42 21.38 -6.98
CA TYR A 131 0.42 20.47 -6.41
C TYR A 131 1.01 19.58 -5.31
N ILE A 132 2.33 19.34 -5.32
CA ILE A 132 3.00 18.46 -4.36
C ILE A 132 3.45 19.22 -3.11
N ARG A 133 3.79 20.51 -3.25
CA ARG A 133 4.26 21.38 -2.16
C ARG A 133 3.39 21.32 -0.89
N PRO A 134 2.05 21.33 -0.95
CA PRO A 134 1.21 21.21 0.25
C PRO A 134 1.36 19.88 1.00
N HIS A 135 1.92 18.86 0.37
CA HIS A 135 2.08 17.51 0.92
C HIS A 135 3.53 17.16 1.28
N GLU A 136 4.47 18.13 1.16
CA GLU A 136 5.91 17.94 1.37
C GLU A 136 6.23 17.23 2.69
N GLU A 137 5.65 17.68 3.80
CA GLU A 137 5.89 17.13 5.13
C GLU A 137 5.40 15.67 5.23
N SER A 138 4.19 15.39 4.75
CA SER A 138 3.60 14.04 4.78
C SER A 138 4.38 13.05 3.92
N ILE A 139 4.88 13.48 2.75
CA ILE A 139 5.74 12.67 1.89
C ILE A 139 7.07 12.39 2.59
N SER A 140 7.70 13.42 3.16
CA SER A 140 8.99 13.29 3.87
C SER A 140 8.90 12.34 5.06
N LYS A 141 7.85 12.49 5.88
CA LYS A 141 7.56 11.57 7.00
C LYS A 141 7.33 10.14 6.53
N SER A 142 6.61 9.95 5.42
CA SER A 142 6.37 8.63 4.85
C SER A 142 7.66 7.96 4.35
N ILE A 143 8.57 8.73 3.73
CA ILE A 143 9.87 8.22 3.27
C ILE A 143 10.70 7.73 4.46
N VAL A 144 10.78 8.52 5.53
CA VAL A 144 11.53 8.13 6.74
C VAL A 144 10.92 6.89 7.39
N ASN A 145 9.60 6.85 7.54
CA ASN A 145 8.91 5.66 8.03
C ASN A 145 9.20 4.43 7.15
N LEU A 146 9.23 4.58 5.83
CA LEU A 146 9.55 3.49 4.90
C LEU A 146 11.01 3.05 5.00
N LEU A 147 11.94 3.95 5.29
CA LEU A 147 13.35 3.63 5.49
C LEU A 147 13.53 2.77 6.75
N VAL A 148 12.91 3.19 7.87
CA VAL A 148 12.96 2.46 9.15
C VAL A 148 12.24 1.11 9.07
N THR A 149 11.09 1.06 8.39
CA THR A 149 10.26 -0.16 8.29
C THR A 149 10.53 -0.98 7.02
N CYS A 150 11.65 -0.72 6.34
CA CYS A 150 11.97 -1.40 5.10
C CYS A 150 12.17 -2.91 5.36
N PRO A 151 11.45 -3.80 4.64
CA PRO A 151 11.66 -5.22 4.79
C PRO A 151 13.08 -5.59 4.33
N ASP A 152 13.52 -6.81 4.66
CA ASP A 152 14.83 -7.33 4.26
C ASP A 152 14.86 -7.76 2.78
N SER A 153 14.53 -6.81 1.90
CA SER A 153 14.47 -6.93 0.46
C SER A 153 15.39 -5.90 -0.16
N VAL A 154 16.52 -6.39 -0.69
CA VAL A 154 17.54 -5.54 -1.34
C VAL A 154 16.96 -4.71 -2.48
N SER A 155 16.00 -5.26 -3.23
CA SER A 155 15.37 -4.57 -4.35
C SER A 155 14.59 -3.33 -3.88
N ILE A 156 13.70 -3.52 -2.89
CA ILE A 156 12.87 -2.43 -2.32
C ILE A 156 13.76 -1.37 -1.68
N ARG A 157 14.79 -1.78 -0.93
CA ARG A 157 15.73 -0.86 -0.29
C ARG A 157 16.48 -0.01 -1.31
N LYS A 158 16.98 -0.62 -2.41
CA LYS A 158 17.65 0.12 -3.49
C LYS A 158 16.71 1.14 -4.14
N GLU A 159 15.48 0.74 -4.45
CA GLU A 159 14.50 1.63 -5.08
C GLU A 159 14.14 2.81 -4.16
N LEU A 160 13.94 2.55 -2.87
CA LEU A 160 13.67 3.58 -1.87
C LEU A 160 14.83 4.57 -1.72
N LEU A 161 16.08 4.09 -1.74
CA LEU A 161 17.26 4.98 -1.69
C LEU A 161 17.37 5.85 -2.95
N VAL A 162 17.05 5.32 -4.13
CA VAL A 162 17.00 6.11 -5.37
C VAL A 162 15.93 7.19 -5.27
N ALA A 163 14.71 6.85 -4.82
CA ALA A 163 13.64 7.83 -4.62
C ALA A 163 14.02 8.90 -3.58
N THR A 164 14.65 8.50 -2.48
CA THR A 164 15.14 9.42 -1.44
C THR A 164 16.18 10.39 -2.00
N ARG A 165 17.14 9.89 -2.81
CA ARG A 165 18.12 10.73 -3.50
C ARG A 165 17.44 11.76 -4.42
N HIS A 166 16.38 11.37 -5.12
CA HIS A 166 15.61 12.30 -5.96
C HIS A 166 14.99 13.42 -5.14
N VAL A 167 14.34 13.11 -4.00
CA VAL A 167 13.79 14.15 -3.10
C VAL A 167 14.88 15.08 -2.59
N LEU A 168 16.01 14.53 -2.13
CA LEU A 168 17.16 15.31 -1.64
C LEU A 168 17.77 16.23 -2.71
N SER A 169 17.63 15.87 -3.99
CA SER A 169 18.10 16.67 -5.11
C SER A 169 17.16 17.83 -5.49
N THR A 170 16.03 17.99 -4.79
CA THR A 170 15.04 19.05 -5.02
C THR A 170 14.93 19.98 -3.81
N ASP A 171 14.11 21.03 -3.92
CA ASP A 171 13.81 21.92 -2.81
C ASP A 171 12.93 21.28 -1.71
N PHE A 172 12.34 20.11 -1.99
CA PHE A 172 11.56 19.31 -1.03
C PHE A 172 12.43 18.62 0.03
N ARG A 173 13.76 18.72 -0.08
CA ARG A 173 14.69 18.23 0.96
C ARG A 173 14.47 18.90 2.32
N ARG A 174 13.84 20.09 2.35
CA ARG A 174 13.57 20.85 3.58
C ARG A 174 12.63 20.10 4.50
N GLY A 175 11.63 19.41 3.96
CA GLY A 175 10.74 18.52 4.73
C GLY A 175 11.43 17.35 5.42
N LEU A 176 12.64 16.97 4.97
CA LEU A 176 13.44 15.92 5.62
C LEU A 176 14.27 16.44 6.80
N TYR A 177 14.57 17.74 6.87
CA TYR A 177 15.47 18.28 7.90
C TYR A 177 15.03 17.98 9.34
N PRO A 178 13.74 18.10 9.72
CA PRO A 178 13.29 17.77 11.06
C PRO A 178 13.38 16.26 11.40
N LEU A 179 13.65 15.42 10.41
CA LEU A 179 13.65 13.95 10.53
C LEU A 179 15.06 13.36 10.33
N ILE A 180 16.07 14.20 10.11
CA ILE A 180 17.45 13.76 9.90
C ILE A 180 18.00 13.04 11.13
N ASP A 181 17.66 13.50 12.34
CA ASP A 181 18.12 12.88 13.59
C ASP A 181 17.65 11.42 13.68
N THR A 182 16.39 11.15 13.32
CA THR A 182 15.85 9.77 13.24
C THR A 182 16.56 8.91 12.19
N LEU A 183 17.11 9.51 11.13
CA LEU A 183 17.88 8.79 10.11
C LEU A 183 19.34 8.54 10.50
N LEU A 184 19.89 9.33 11.44
CA LEU A 184 21.26 9.22 11.93
C LEU A 184 21.39 8.30 13.15
N GLU A 185 20.30 8.12 13.90
CA GLU A 185 20.23 7.25 15.07
C GLU A 185 20.03 5.75 14.73
N GLU A 186 19.80 5.43 13.46
CA GLU A 186 19.75 4.07 12.88
C GLU A 186 21.03 3.73 12.10
#